data_AF-A0A9D4WVC2-F1
#
_entry.id   AF-A0A9D4WVC2-F1
#
_cell.length_a   1.000
_cell.length_b   1.000
_cell.length_c   1.000
_cell.angle_alpha   90.00
_cell.angle_beta   90.00
_cell.angle_gamma   90.00
#
_symmetry.space_group_name_H-M   'P 1'
#
loop_
_entity.id
_entity.type
_entity.pdbx_description
1 polymer ?
#
loop_
_entity_poly.entity_id
_entity_poly.type
_entity_poly.pdbx_seq_one_letter_code
_entity_poly.pdbx_strand_id
1 'polypeptide(L)'
;VSEDSSQIDENLSELEQLASKKHLNDENLCLLNDFLAKHPCVRLRDTSLSNRYKGYAYNLLAELLKFLQRHSLVDVLGSRRSELFELLQDVRSFAFDKDWLDGVERRIIQQDGVLNAPIGY
;
A
#
# COMPACT_ATOMS: atom_id res chain seq x y z
N VAL A 1 9.00 17.44 -24.62
CA VAL A 1 9.99 17.16 -23.57
C VAL A 1 9.47 15.95 -22.82
N SER A 2 10.09 14.79 -23.04
CA SER A 2 9.74 13.52 -22.42
C SER A 2 10.57 13.36 -21.15
N GLU A 3 9.96 13.61 -20.01
CA GLU A 3 10.56 13.39 -18.67
C GLU A 3 9.88 12.23 -17.91
N ASP A 4 8.98 11.49 -18.56
CA ASP A 4 8.15 10.47 -17.88
C ASP A 4 8.81 9.06 -17.84
N SER A 5 9.72 8.77 -18.77
CA SER A 5 10.24 7.39 -18.94
C SER A 5 11.43 7.04 -18.06
N SER A 6 12.26 8.00 -17.64
CA SER A 6 13.45 7.74 -16.84
C SER A 6 13.13 7.39 -15.39
N GLN A 7 12.07 7.98 -14.83
CA GLN A 7 11.69 7.73 -13.45
C GLN A 7 11.14 6.31 -13.27
N ILE A 8 10.41 5.77 -14.24
CA ILE A 8 9.82 4.41 -14.17
C ILE A 8 10.93 3.34 -14.09
N ASP A 9 12.04 3.54 -14.80
CA ASP A 9 13.18 2.62 -14.89
C ASP A 9 13.97 2.51 -13.57
N GLU A 10 14.21 3.65 -12.91
CA GLU A 10 14.86 3.69 -11.58
C GLU A 10 13.99 3.02 -10.49
N ASN A 11 12.67 3.08 -10.65
CA ASN A 11 11.73 2.57 -9.66
C ASN A 11 11.53 1.05 -9.73
N LEU A 12 11.52 0.48 -10.94
CA LEU A 12 11.57 -0.96 -11.13
C LEU A 12 12.85 -1.51 -10.47
N SER A 13 13.97 -0.82 -10.72
CA SER A 13 15.27 -1.16 -10.17
C SER A 13 15.33 -1.14 -8.65
N GLU A 14 14.62 -0.23 -7.95
CA GLU A 14 14.64 -0.22 -6.48
C GLU A 14 13.96 -1.47 -5.90
N LEU A 15 12.75 -1.80 -6.35
CA LEU A 15 12.02 -2.96 -5.83
C LEU A 15 12.71 -4.28 -6.22
N GLU A 16 13.23 -4.37 -7.45
CA GLU A 16 14.00 -5.52 -7.91
C GLU A 16 15.29 -5.69 -7.09
N GLN A 17 15.98 -4.59 -6.75
CA GLN A 17 17.13 -4.64 -5.85
C GLN A 17 16.75 -5.11 -4.45
N LEU A 18 15.59 -4.70 -3.93
CA LEU A 18 15.10 -5.16 -2.63
C LEU A 18 14.74 -6.65 -2.63
N ALA A 19 14.13 -7.13 -3.71
CA ALA A 19 13.83 -8.55 -3.91
C ALA A 19 15.11 -9.38 -4.05
N SER A 20 16.06 -8.90 -4.86
CA SER A 20 17.39 -9.50 -5.04
C SER A 20 18.15 -9.61 -3.71
N LYS A 21 18.06 -8.58 -2.85
CA LYS A 21 18.65 -8.56 -1.50
C LYS A 21 17.86 -9.36 -0.46
N LYS A 22 16.82 -10.10 -0.84
CA LYS A 22 15.94 -10.89 0.05
C LYS A 22 15.25 -10.03 1.12
N HIS A 23 15.07 -8.73 0.86
CA HIS A 23 14.36 -7.81 1.75
C HIS A 23 12.88 -7.64 1.35
N LEU A 24 12.52 -8.03 0.13
CA LEU A 24 11.16 -8.02 -0.39
C LEU A 24 10.84 -9.40 -0.96
N ASN A 25 9.65 -9.94 -0.69
CA ASN A 25 9.24 -11.20 -1.31
C ASN A 25 8.97 -11.02 -2.81
N ASP A 26 9.40 -11.97 -3.63
CA ASP A 26 9.19 -11.95 -5.08
C ASP A 26 7.68 -11.91 -5.44
N GLU A 27 6.84 -12.56 -4.63
CA GLU A 27 5.38 -12.50 -4.79
C GLU A 27 4.81 -11.09 -4.50
N ASN A 28 5.46 -10.33 -3.62
CA ASN A 28 5.08 -8.95 -3.30
C ASN A 28 5.59 -7.98 -4.37
N LEU A 29 6.73 -8.30 -5.01
CA LEU A 29 7.34 -7.46 -6.05
C LEU A 29 6.36 -7.16 -7.19
N CYS A 30 5.74 -8.19 -7.77
CA CYS A 30 4.82 -8.02 -8.90
C CYS A 30 3.61 -7.14 -8.54
N LEU A 31 3.04 -7.38 -7.36
CA LEU A 31 1.88 -6.65 -6.85
C LEU A 31 2.22 -5.18 -6.56
N LEU A 32 3.37 -4.92 -5.92
CA LEU A 32 3.82 -3.57 -5.64
C LEU A 32 4.19 -2.82 -6.91
N ASN A 33 4.80 -3.51 -7.88
CA ASN A 33 5.19 -2.90 -9.13
C ASN A 33 3.97 -2.41 -9.93
N ASP A 34 2.96 -3.27 -10.11
CA ASP A 34 1.71 -2.87 -10.78
C ASP A 34 0.98 -1.75 -10.02
N PHE A 35 1.00 -1.80 -8.68
CA PHE A 35 0.38 -0.78 -7.85
C PHE A 35 1.10 0.58 -7.94
N LEU A 36 2.43 0.59 -7.81
CA LEU A 36 3.24 1.82 -7.83
C LEU A 36 3.35 2.43 -9.23
N ALA A 37 3.16 1.64 -10.29
CA ALA A 37 2.97 2.14 -11.65
C ALA A 37 1.71 3.02 -11.77
N LYS A 38 0.64 2.65 -11.05
CA LYS A 38 -0.65 3.40 -11.04
C LYS A 38 -0.66 4.52 -9.99
N HIS A 39 0.11 4.35 -8.91
CA HIS A 39 0.16 5.27 -7.78
C HIS A 39 1.61 5.63 -7.42
N PRO A 40 2.31 6.39 -8.29
CA PRO A 40 3.70 6.76 -8.06
C PRO A 40 3.91 7.62 -6.82
N CYS A 41 2.87 8.32 -6.36
CA CYS A 41 2.92 9.12 -5.12
C CYS A 41 3.20 8.27 -3.88
N VAL A 42 2.76 7.01 -3.84
CA VAL A 42 2.87 6.11 -2.67
C VAL A 42 4.30 5.59 -2.47
N ARG A 43 5.27 5.98 -3.31
CA ARG A 43 6.66 5.58 -3.11
C ARG A 43 7.27 6.23 -1.87
N LEU A 44 8.20 5.52 -1.24
CA LEU A 44 9.00 6.11 -0.16
C LEU A 44 9.84 7.23 -0.75
N ARG A 45 9.58 8.46 -0.30
CA ARG A 45 10.35 9.64 -0.73
C ARG A 45 11.73 9.71 -0.09
N ASP A 46 11.93 8.98 1.01
CA ASP A 46 13.18 9.02 1.75
C ASP A 46 14.19 8.01 1.18
N THR A 47 15.13 8.53 0.38
CA THR A 47 16.20 7.77 -0.24
C THR A 47 17.34 7.43 0.73
N SER A 48 17.38 8.04 1.92
CA SER A 48 18.41 7.82 2.93
C SER A 48 18.21 6.52 3.73
N LEU A 49 17.02 5.92 3.63
CA LEU A 49 16.65 4.71 4.34
C LEU A 49 17.43 3.49 3.83
N SER A 50 17.86 2.64 4.77
CA SER A 50 18.52 1.38 4.44
C SER A 50 17.61 0.46 3.61
N ASN A 51 18.21 -0.36 2.74
CA ASN A 51 17.47 -1.34 1.94
C ASN A 51 16.60 -2.27 2.80
N ARG A 52 17.07 -2.64 3.99
CA ARG A 52 16.30 -3.46 4.93
C ARG A 52 15.04 -2.75 5.42
N TYR A 53 15.15 -1.47 5.75
CA TYR A 53 14.01 -0.67 6.19
C TYR A 53 13.00 -0.46 5.06
N LYS A 54 13.48 -0.12 3.85
CA LYS A 54 12.63 0.02 2.66
C LYS A 54 11.90 -1.30 2.34
N GLY A 55 12.61 -2.43 2.36
CA GLY A 55 12.00 -3.73 2.13
C GLY A 55 10.91 -4.08 3.15
N TYR A 56 11.13 -3.79 4.43
CA TYR A 56 10.11 -4.00 5.46
C TYR A 56 8.86 -3.14 5.22
N ALA A 57 9.04 -1.85 4.93
CA ALA A 57 7.95 -0.93 4.61
C ALA A 57 7.14 -1.40 3.37
N TYR A 58 7.83 -1.83 2.30
CA TYR A 58 7.16 -2.33 1.11
C TYR A 58 6.46 -3.68 1.33
N ASN A 59 6.98 -4.57 2.20
CA ASN A 59 6.26 -5.79 2.57
C ASN A 59 4.95 -5.47 3.30
N LEU A 60 4.97 -4.53 4.24
CA LEU A 60 3.75 -4.10 4.94
C LEU A 60 2.74 -3.46 3.98
N LEU A 61 3.19 -2.64 3.04
CA LEU A 61 2.33 -2.11 1.99
C LEU A 61 1.73 -3.24 1.13
N ALA A 62 2.52 -4.25 0.77
CA ALA A 62 2.04 -5.41 0.01
C ALA A 62 1.03 -6.24 0.80
N GLU A 63 1.24 -6.43 2.10
CA GLU A 63 0.30 -7.09 3.00
C GLU A 63 -1.02 -6.34 3.08
N LEU A 64 -0.99 -5.01 3.25
CA LEU A 64 -2.19 -4.17 3.21
C LEU A 64 -2.93 -4.32 1.88
N LEU A 65 -2.22 -4.25 0.75
CA LEU A 65 -2.83 -4.41 -0.58
C LEU A 65 -3.42 -5.81 -0.79
N LYS A 66 -2.71 -6.86 -0.37
CA LYS A 66 -3.21 -8.24 -0.40
C LYS A 66 -4.43 -8.39 0.49
N PHE A 67 -4.45 -7.77 1.65
CA PHE A 67 -5.58 -7.78 2.56
C PHE A 67 -6.81 -7.12 1.92
N LEU A 68 -6.61 -5.95 1.30
CA LEU A 68 -7.66 -5.25 0.54
C LEU A 68 -8.15 -6.02 -0.69
N GLN A 69 -7.29 -6.83 -1.34
CA GLN A 69 -7.67 -7.69 -2.46
C GLN A 69 -8.36 -8.98 -2.03
N ARG A 70 -7.94 -9.58 -0.91
CA ARG A 70 -8.35 -10.91 -0.47
C ARG A 70 -9.68 -10.90 0.28
N HIS A 71 -10.04 -9.78 0.86
CA HIS A 71 -11.26 -9.63 1.62
C HIS A 71 -12.21 -8.67 0.90
N SER A 72 -13.48 -9.05 0.80
CA SER A 72 -14.50 -8.09 0.41
C SER A 72 -14.49 -6.95 1.43
N LEU A 73 -14.65 -5.70 1.00
CA LEU A 73 -14.70 -4.55 1.90
C LEU A 73 -15.74 -4.76 3.04
N VAL A 74 -16.78 -5.55 2.78
CA VAL A 74 -17.80 -5.94 3.76
C VAL A 74 -17.23 -6.85 4.86
N ASP A 75 -16.42 -7.86 4.51
CA ASP A 75 -15.76 -8.75 5.48
C ASP A 75 -14.65 -8.02 6.28
N VAL A 76 -13.98 -7.08 5.62
CA VAL A 76 -12.95 -6.22 6.23
C VAL A 76 -13.54 -5.29 7.28
N LEU A 77 -14.66 -4.65 6.96
CA LEU A 77 -15.29 -3.66 7.83
C LEU A 77 -15.99 -4.25 9.05
N GLY A 78 -16.37 -5.53 8.98
CA GLY A 78 -16.93 -6.27 10.11
C GLY A 78 -15.85 -6.83 11.04
N SER A 79 -15.47 -8.09 10.82
CA SER A 79 -14.69 -8.87 11.79
C SER A 79 -13.19 -8.58 11.77
N ARG A 80 -12.67 -7.97 10.69
CA ARG A 80 -11.21 -7.77 10.50
C ARG A 80 -10.80 -6.30 10.51
N ARG A 81 -11.68 -5.43 10.98
CA ARG A 81 -11.45 -3.98 10.99
C ARG A 81 -10.24 -3.61 11.85
N SER A 82 -10.06 -4.26 12.99
CA SER A 82 -8.90 -4.02 13.86
C SER A 82 -7.59 -4.36 13.17
N GLU A 83 -7.50 -5.52 12.52
CA GLU A 83 -6.31 -5.98 11.78
C GLU A 83 -5.97 -5.03 10.64
N LEU A 84 -6.98 -4.53 9.92
CA LEU A 84 -6.79 -3.50 8.88
C LEU A 84 -6.26 -2.19 9.47
N PHE A 85 -6.83 -1.72 10.58
CA PHE A 85 -6.40 -0.48 11.22
C PHE A 85 -4.98 -0.57 11.77
N GLU A 86 -4.59 -1.72 12.33
CA GLU A 86 -3.22 -2.01 12.75
C GLU A 86 -2.27 -1.95 11.54
N LEU A 87 -2.60 -2.63 10.44
CA LEU A 87 -1.81 -2.58 9.20
C LEU A 87 -1.72 -1.16 8.62
N LEU A 88 -2.82 -0.41 8.62
CA LEU A 88 -2.83 0.98 8.15
C LEU A 88 -1.96 1.88 9.04
N GLN A 89 -2.01 1.69 10.35
CA GLN A 89 -1.19 2.45 11.29
C GLN A 89 0.30 2.12 11.13
N ASP A 90 0.62 0.84 10.93
CA ASP A 90 1.98 0.39 10.64
C ASP A 90 2.48 1.03 9.33
N VAL A 91 1.71 0.94 8.24
CA VAL A 91 2.06 1.59 6.97
C VAL A 91 2.18 3.12 7.12
N ARG A 92 1.31 3.76 7.92
CA ARG A 92 1.35 5.20 8.21
C ARG A 92 2.56 5.64 9.03
N SER A 93 3.16 4.71 9.79
CA SER A 93 4.42 4.94 10.51
C SER A 93 5.60 5.15 9.56
N PHE A 94 5.51 4.61 8.34
CA PHE A 94 6.51 4.80 7.31
C PHE A 94 6.29 6.10 6.53
N ALA A 95 7.34 6.56 5.85
CA ALA A 95 7.35 7.77 5.03
C ALA A 95 6.59 7.60 3.69
N PHE A 96 5.49 6.87 3.70
CA PHE A 96 4.56 6.75 2.58
C PHE A 96 3.67 8.00 2.47
N ASP A 97 3.04 8.16 1.32
CA ASP A 97 2.19 9.30 1.00
C ASP A 97 0.93 9.32 1.89
N LYS A 98 0.84 10.37 2.72
CA LYS A 98 -0.23 10.53 3.70
C LYS A 98 -1.58 10.79 3.03
N ASP A 99 -1.59 11.53 1.91
CA ASP A 99 -2.81 11.82 1.17
C ASP A 99 -3.42 10.56 0.57
N TRP A 100 -2.58 9.65 0.06
CA TRP A 100 -3.04 8.34 -0.39
C TRP A 100 -3.60 7.49 0.76
N LEU A 101 -2.89 7.42 1.90
CA LEU A 101 -3.35 6.67 3.07
C LEU A 101 -4.69 7.21 3.61
N ASP A 102 -4.83 8.53 3.71
CA ASP A 102 -6.07 9.19 4.10
C ASP A 102 -7.19 8.89 3.09
N GLY A 103 -6.86 8.75 1.79
CA GLY A 103 -7.80 8.31 0.76
C GLY A 103 -8.26 6.85 0.91
N VAL A 104 -7.37 5.95 1.33
CA VAL A 104 -7.73 4.56 1.66
C VAL A 104 -8.64 4.52 2.89
N GLU A 105 -8.27 5.24 3.95
CA GLU A 105 -9.05 5.34 5.19
C GLU A 105 -10.44 5.94 4.93
N ARG A 106 -10.55 7.01 4.13
CA ARG A 106 -11.84 7.58 3.73
C ARG A 106 -12.71 6.61 2.95
N ARG A 107 -12.14 5.81 2.04
CA ARG A 107 -12.91 4.79 1.31
C ARG A 107 -13.45 3.72 2.24
N ILE A 108 -12.66 3.32 3.23
CA ILE A 108 -13.08 2.37 4.28
C ILE A 108 -14.23 2.98 5.09
N ILE A 109 -14.08 4.20 5.60
CA ILE A 109 -15.13 4.91 6.37
C ILE A 109 -16.39 5.13 5.54
N GLN A 110 -16.25 5.49 4.26
CA GLN A 110 -17.38 5.73 3.38
C GLN A 110 -18.17 4.45 3.12
N GLN A 111 -17.50 3.31 2.96
CA GLN A 111 -18.15 2.01 2.79
C GLN A 111 -18.74 1.47 4.11
N ASP A 112 -18.10 1.77 5.25
CA ASP A 112 -18.62 1.49 6.60
C ASP A 112 -19.93 2.23 6.88
N GLY A 113 -19.98 3.52 6.52
CA GLY A 113 -21.17 4.34 6.64
C GLY A 113 -22.32 3.92 5.71
N VAL A 114 -22.01 3.34 4.55
CA VAL A 114 -23.02 2.81 3.61
C VAL A 114 -23.62 1.50 4.12
N LEU A 115 -22.84 0.63 4.77
CA LEU A 115 -23.34 -0.62 5.36
C LEU A 115 -24.20 -0.39 6.61
N ASN A 116 -23.96 0.68 7.36
CA ASN A 116 -24.74 1.07 8.54
C ASN A 116 -25.86 2.09 8.26
N ALA A 117 -26.10 2.46 7.00
CA ALA A 117 -27.26 3.27 6.66
C ALA A 117 -28.53 2.44 6.94
N PRO A 118 -29.47 2.92 7.79
CA PRO A 118 -30.72 2.22 8.00
C PRO A 118 -31.41 2.13 6.65
N ILE A 119 -31.58 0.90 6.18
CA ILE A 119 -32.36 0.60 4.98
C ILE A 119 -33.77 1.09 5.31
N GLY A 120 -34.15 2.25 4.77
CA GLY A 120 -35.46 2.83 4.99
C GLY A 120 -36.54 1.84 4.55
N TYR A 121 -37.48 1.59 5.46
CA TYR A 121 -38.68 0.78 5.28
C TYR A 121 -39.54 1.27 4.11
#